data_AF-A0A922D092-F1
#
_entry.id   AF-A0A922D092-F1
#
_cell.length_a   1.000
_cell.length_b   1.000
_cell.length_c   1.000
_cell.angle_alpha   90.00
_cell.angle_beta   90.00
_cell.angle_gamma   90.00
#
_symmetry.space_group_name_H-M   'P 1'
#
loop_
_entity.id
_entity.type
_entity.pdbx_description
1 polymer ?
#
loop_
_entity_poly.entity_id
_entity_poly.type
_entity_poly.pdbx_seq_one_letter_code
_entity_poly.pdbx_strand_id
1 'polypeptide(L)'
;MSTGTAGLSSESVPLINSDDMFDTMSMELQQLLNKLSSINDKMADLAPSGTATMHTIKRHREILMDYQQEFSKTSARVSARREREELLRGGSPPPSAVMGLSRRDQYAKEANHLHSSHMLVDEQINIAMEAREHLTSQRQTFKRMQTRFNDIANRFPMLNSLIYRINARKRRDSLIIGLVVAVCTFLLLLYAFH
;
A
#
# COMPACT_ATOMS: atom_id res chain seq x y z
N MET A 1 40.18 -22.10 55.41
CA MET A 1 38.84 -22.02 54.81
C MET A 1 38.59 -20.56 54.45
N SER A 2 38.73 -20.19 53.19
CA SER A 2 38.37 -18.86 52.67
C SER A 2 37.74 -19.08 51.31
N THR A 3 36.42 -19.00 51.28
CA THR A 3 35.57 -19.25 50.12
C THR A 3 35.68 -18.11 49.13
N GLY A 4 35.99 -18.49 47.88
CA GLY A 4 36.19 -17.61 46.75
C GLY A 4 34.91 -16.94 46.27
N THR A 5 35.15 -15.77 45.67
CA THR A 5 34.28 -14.94 44.85
C THR A 5 33.52 -15.75 43.80
N ALA A 6 32.20 -15.84 43.92
CA ALA A 6 31.31 -16.30 42.86
C ALA A 6 31.08 -15.14 41.89
N GLY A 7 31.89 -15.11 40.82
CA GLY A 7 31.69 -14.25 39.67
C GLY A 7 30.42 -14.63 38.92
N LEU A 8 29.73 -13.59 38.46
CA LEU A 8 28.55 -13.61 37.61
C LEU A 8 28.71 -14.62 36.46
N SER A 9 27.90 -15.67 36.47
CA SER A 9 27.70 -16.55 35.32
C SER A 9 26.95 -15.76 34.24
N SER A 10 27.72 -15.18 33.32
CA SER A 10 27.25 -14.75 32.01
C SER A 10 26.71 -15.98 31.30
N GLU A 11 25.39 -16.17 31.40
CA GLU A 11 24.65 -17.24 30.75
C GLU A 11 24.99 -17.24 29.26
N SER A 12 25.69 -18.29 28.85
CA SER A 12 26.11 -18.54 27.47
C SER A 12 24.87 -18.83 26.63
N VAL A 13 24.23 -17.79 26.12
CA VAL A 13 23.27 -17.92 25.02
C VAL A 13 24.03 -18.56 23.86
N PRO A 14 23.57 -19.70 23.31
CA PRO A 14 24.26 -20.36 22.22
C PRO A 14 24.44 -19.38 21.06
N LEU A 15 25.70 -19.04 20.73
CA LEU A 15 26.11 -18.28 19.55
C LEU A 15 25.90 -19.10 18.26
N ILE A 16 24.79 -19.81 18.15
CA ILE A 16 24.28 -20.29 16.87
C ILE A 16 23.67 -19.05 16.20
N ASN A 17 24.59 -18.36 15.55
CA ASN A 17 24.47 -17.30 14.56
C ASN A 17 23.08 -16.65 14.46
N SER A 18 22.82 -15.68 15.33
CA SER A 18 21.63 -14.81 15.26
C SER A 18 21.47 -14.18 13.86
N ASP A 19 22.60 -13.98 13.17
CA ASP A 19 22.66 -13.53 11.79
C ASP A 19 22.14 -14.58 10.80
N ASP A 20 22.54 -15.86 10.90
CA ASP A 20 22.00 -16.92 10.02
C ASP A 20 20.50 -17.14 10.26
N MET A 21 20.04 -17.01 11.51
CA MET A 21 18.61 -17.07 11.83
C MET A 21 17.85 -15.91 11.19
N PHE A 22 18.43 -14.70 11.22
CA PHE A 22 17.85 -13.53 10.57
C PHE A 22 17.82 -13.68 9.05
N ASP A 23 18.90 -14.18 8.45
CA ASP A 23 18.99 -14.40 7.01
C ASP A 23 17.99 -15.46 6.54
N THR A 24 17.85 -16.57 7.29
CA THR A 24 16.85 -17.62 7.02
C THR A 24 15.43 -17.07 7.13
N MET A 25 15.12 -16.35 8.20
CA MET A 25 13.80 -15.73 8.40
C MET A 25 13.49 -14.67 7.34
N SER A 26 14.49 -13.89 6.94
CA SER A 26 14.35 -12.90 5.87
C SER A 26 14.02 -13.56 4.54
N MET A 27 14.66 -14.68 4.22
CA MET A 27 14.39 -15.45 3.02
C MET A 27 12.96 -16.04 3.02
N GLU A 28 12.50 -16.57 4.15
CA GLU A 28 11.12 -17.04 4.32
C GLU A 28 10.11 -15.90 4.16
N LEU A 29 10.34 -14.76 4.82
CA LEU A 29 9.48 -13.57 4.71
C LEU A 29 9.35 -13.09 3.27
N GLN A 30 10.45 -13.08 2.53
CA GLN A 30 10.46 -12.67 1.13
C GLN A 30 9.69 -13.66 0.24
N GLN A 31 9.80 -14.97 0.50
CA GLN A 31 8.97 -15.98 -0.18
C GLN A 31 7.48 -15.79 0.12
N LEU A 32 7.11 -15.48 1.36
CA LEU A 32 5.73 -15.22 1.74
C LEU A 32 5.17 -13.95 1.08
N LEU A 33 5.96 -12.87 1.00
CA LEU A 33 5.57 -11.64 0.31
C LEU A 33 5.36 -11.88 -1.19
N ASN A 34 6.25 -12.63 -1.83
CA ASN A 34 6.11 -13.02 -3.24
C ASN A 34 4.86 -13.86 -3.48
N LYS A 35 4.55 -14.80 -2.57
CA LYS A 35 3.34 -15.60 -2.63
C LYS A 35 2.08 -14.73 -2.48
N LEU A 36 2.10 -13.76 -1.56
CA LEU A 36 1.00 -12.82 -1.37
C LEU A 36 0.80 -11.93 -2.60
N SER A 37 1.87 -11.49 -3.26
CA SER A 37 1.80 -10.77 -4.53
C SER A 37 1.12 -11.59 -5.61
N SER A 38 1.56 -12.84 -5.80
CA SER A 38 0.97 -13.77 -6.77
C SER A 38 -0.52 -14.00 -6.51
N ILE A 39 -0.94 -14.12 -5.25
CA ILE A 39 -2.35 -14.27 -4.88
C ILE A 39 -3.13 -13.00 -5.21
N ASN A 40 -2.57 -11.82 -4.93
CA ASN A 40 -3.20 -10.55 -5.20
C ASN A 40 -3.39 -10.31 -6.71
N ASP A 41 -2.43 -10.72 -7.53
CA ASP A 41 -2.53 -10.65 -9.00
C ASP A 41 -3.56 -11.64 -9.55
N LYS A 42 -3.61 -12.87 -9.03
CA LYS A 42 -4.68 -13.84 -9.37
C LYS A 42 -6.06 -13.34 -8.97
N MET A 43 -6.16 -12.66 -7.82
CA MET A 43 -7.41 -12.06 -7.36
C MET A 43 -7.84 -10.90 -8.27
N ALA A 44 -6.89 -10.10 -8.76
CA ALA A 44 -7.17 -9.04 -9.73
C ALA A 44 -7.66 -9.60 -11.08
N ASP A 45 -7.13 -10.74 -11.51
CA ASP A 45 -7.48 -11.38 -12.79
C ASP A 45 -8.87 -12.07 -12.74
N LEU A 46 -9.23 -12.64 -11.59
CA LEU A 46 -10.50 -13.34 -11.37
C LEU A 46 -11.64 -12.43 -10.89
N ALA A 47 -11.36 -11.19 -10.49
CA ALA A 47 -12.38 -10.35 -9.85
C ALA A 47 -13.42 -9.82 -10.85
N PRO A 48 -14.74 -10.03 -10.58
CA PRO A 48 -15.79 -9.39 -11.35
C PRO A 48 -15.73 -7.87 -11.14
N SER A 49 -16.17 -7.09 -12.13
CA SER A 49 -16.07 -5.61 -12.21
C SER A 49 -16.91 -4.82 -11.17
N GLY A 50 -17.14 -5.38 -9.98
CA GLY A 50 -17.80 -4.73 -8.86
C GLY A 50 -16.90 -3.71 -8.16
N THR A 51 -17.50 -2.59 -7.73
CA THR A 51 -16.80 -1.57 -6.94
C THR A 51 -16.26 -2.11 -5.61
N ALA A 52 -17.00 -3.00 -4.94
CA ALA A 52 -16.55 -3.61 -3.69
C ALA A 52 -15.31 -4.51 -3.86
N THR A 53 -15.25 -5.31 -4.91
CA THR A 53 -14.09 -6.19 -5.20
C THR A 53 -12.86 -5.37 -5.59
N MET A 54 -13.03 -4.29 -6.35
CA MET A 54 -11.94 -3.35 -6.65
C MET A 54 -11.35 -2.69 -5.40
N HIS A 55 -12.20 -2.27 -4.45
CA HIS A 55 -11.72 -1.70 -3.19
C HIS A 55 -10.94 -2.71 -2.34
N THR A 56 -11.39 -3.95 -2.28
CA THR A 56 -10.70 -5.03 -1.55
C THR A 56 -9.34 -5.35 -2.18
N ILE A 57 -9.23 -5.46 -3.51
CA ILE A 57 -7.94 -5.68 -4.19
C ILE A 57 -7.00 -4.51 -3.96
N LYS A 58 -7.50 -3.28 -4.07
CA LYS A 58 -6.69 -2.09 -3.79
C LYS A 58 -6.13 -2.11 -2.37
N ARG A 59 -6.98 -2.46 -1.38
CA ARG A 59 -6.58 -2.62 0.02
C ARG A 59 -5.50 -3.70 0.18
N HIS A 60 -5.63 -4.84 -0.50
CA HIS A 60 -4.61 -5.90 -0.45
C HIS A 60 -3.28 -5.46 -1.07
N ARG A 61 -3.30 -4.66 -2.14
CA ARG A 61 -2.07 -4.06 -2.71
C ARG A 61 -1.40 -3.07 -1.75
N GLU A 62 -2.17 -2.21 -1.10
CA GLU A 62 -1.65 -1.27 -0.09
C GLU A 62 -0.99 -2.02 1.08
N ILE A 63 -1.66 -3.04 1.63
CA ILE A 63 -1.13 -3.85 2.73
C ILE A 63 0.17 -4.57 2.33
N LEU A 64 0.23 -5.11 1.10
CA LEU A 64 1.43 -5.78 0.61
C LEU A 64 2.61 -4.80 0.52
N MET A 65 2.36 -3.59 0.00
CA MET A 65 3.36 -2.53 -0.11
C MET A 65 3.87 -2.11 1.28
N ASP A 66 2.98 -1.94 2.26
CA ASP A 66 3.35 -1.63 3.64
C ASP A 66 4.25 -2.73 4.23
N TYR A 67 3.93 -4.00 4.00
CA TYR A 67 4.76 -5.12 4.48
C TYR A 67 6.13 -5.18 3.82
N GLN A 68 6.22 -4.92 2.51
CA GLN A 68 7.52 -4.84 1.81
C GLN A 68 8.36 -3.69 2.35
N GLN A 69 7.75 -2.52 2.60
CA GLN A 69 8.44 -1.36 3.14
C GLN A 69 8.95 -1.62 4.56
N GLU A 70 8.12 -2.17 5.44
CA GLU A 70 8.53 -2.48 6.82
C GLU A 70 9.57 -3.60 6.87
N PHE A 71 9.51 -4.59 5.97
CA PHE A 71 10.54 -5.60 5.82
C PHE A 71 11.88 -4.99 5.39
N SER A 72 11.89 -4.17 4.34
CA SER A 72 13.09 -3.48 3.85
C SER A 72 13.72 -2.60 4.93
N LYS A 73 12.90 -1.82 5.65
CA LYS A 73 13.32 -0.97 6.76
C LYS A 73 13.90 -1.76 7.92
N THR A 74 13.32 -2.91 8.24
CA THR A 74 13.82 -3.79 9.31
C THR A 74 15.13 -4.45 8.90
N SER A 75 15.24 -4.94 7.66
CA SER A 75 16.48 -5.47 7.09
C SER A 75 17.60 -4.43 7.11
N ALA A 76 17.33 -3.20 6.67
CA ALA A 76 18.29 -2.11 6.71
C ALA A 76 18.77 -1.78 8.14
N ARG A 77 17.86 -1.81 9.14
CA ARG A 77 18.24 -1.61 10.55
C ARG A 77 19.14 -2.72 11.08
N VAL A 78 18.86 -3.97 10.73
CA VAL A 78 19.67 -5.11 11.16
C VAL A 78 21.04 -5.08 10.48
N SER A 79 21.09 -4.78 9.18
CA SER A 79 22.35 -4.58 8.44
C SER A 79 23.20 -3.46 9.04
N ALA A 80 22.60 -2.30 9.35
CA ALA A 80 23.32 -1.18 9.98
C ALA A 80 23.83 -1.54 11.40
N ARG A 81 23.08 -2.36 12.14
CA ARG A 81 23.54 -2.87 13.45
C ARG A 81 24.71 -3.83 13.27
N ARG A 82 24.65 -4.73 12.29
CA ARG A 82 25.74 -5.66 11.96
C ARG A 82 27.00 -4.91 11.56
N GLU A 83 26.90 -3.89 10.71
CA GLU A 83 28.03 -3.04 10.33
C GLU A 83 28.67 -2.37 11.56
N ARG A 84 27.83 -1.84 12.48
CA ARG A 84 28.30 -1.24 13.74
C ARG A 84 29.03 -2.25 14.64
N GLU A 85 28.51 -3.47 14.73
CA GLU A 85 29.14 -4.55 15.50
C GLU A 85 30.47 -4.98 14.86
N GLU A 86 30.57 -5.03 13.53
CA GLU A 86 31.82 -5.29 12.81
C GLU A 86 32.87 -4.19 12.99
N LEU A 87 32.47 -2.93 13.01
CA LEU A 87 33.35 -1.79 13.28
C LEU A 87 33.90 -1.83 14.72
N LEU A 88 33.05 -2.19 15.69
CA LEU A 88 33.47 -2.38 17.09
C LEU A 88 34.38 -3.60 17.27
N ARG A 89 34.15 -4.68 16.50
CA ARG A 89 35.00 -5.87 16.49
C ARG A 89 36.37 -5.62 15.85
N GLY A 90 36.46 -4.66 14.92
CA GLY A 90 37.70 -4.20 14.29
C GLY A 90 38.64 -3.37 15.18
N GLY A 91 38.18 -2.96 16.37
CA GLY A 91 38.95 -2.13 17.31
C GLY A 91 39.91 -2.87 18.23
N SER A 92 39.95 -4.21 18.20
CA SER A 92 40.90 -4.98 19.01
C SER A 92 42.22 -5.16 18.25
N PRO A 93 43.34 -4.56 18.68
CA PRO A 93 44.60 -4.67 17.95
C PRO A 93 45.15 -6.10 18.04
N PRO A 94 45.45 -6.79 16.91
CA PRO A 94 46.20 -8.03 16.96
C PRO A 94 47.68 -7.76 17.31
N PRO A 95 48.38 -8.72 17.95
CA PRO A 95 49.81 -8.59 18.24
C PRO A 95 50.62 -8.51 16.93
N SER A 96 51.03 -7.29 16.56
CA SER A 96 52.19 -6.81 15.77
C SER A 96 52.74 -7.56 14.53
N ALA A 97 52.24 -8.71 14.09
CA ALA A 97 52.80 -9.48 12.97
C ALA A 97 52.01 -9.40 11.65
N VAL A 98 50.80 -8.83 11.62
CA VAL A 98 49.83 -8.98 10.51
C VAL A 98 49.57 -7.67 9.73
N MET A 99 50.43 -6.67 9.86
CA MET A 99 50.16 -5.32 9.35
C MET A 99 50.08 -5.22 7.80
N GLY A 100 50.69 -6.16 7.07
CA GLY A 100 50.62 -6.24 5.60
C GLY A 100 49.41 -7.01 5.05
N LEU A 101 48.95 -8.03 5.76
CA LEU A 101 47.76 -8.82 5.38
C LEU A 101 46.47 -8.06 5.72
N SER A 102 46.46 -7.35 6.86
CA SER A 102 45.31 -6.57 7.35
C SER A 102 44.86 -5.48 6.35
N ARG A 103 45.79 -4.82 5.67
CA ARG A 103 45.46 -3.79 4.68
C ARG A 103 44.82 -4.38 3.41
N ARG A 104 45.31 -5.53 2.95
CA ARG A 104 44.74 -6.22 1.78
C ARG A 104 43.35 -6.80 2.08
N ASP A 105 43.16 -7.31 3.29
CA ASP A 105 41.89 -7.83 3.77
C ASP A 105 40.86 -6.71 3.98
N GLN A 106 41.30 -5.54 4.47
CA GLN A 106 40.48 -4.32 4.53
C GLN A 106 39.99 -3.87 3.15
N TYR A 107 40.86 -3.84 2.13
CA TYR A 107 40.44 -3.47 0.78
C TYR A 107 39.47 -4.49 0.16
N ALA A 108 39.68 -5.79 0.40
CA ALA A 108 38.75 -6.83 -0.05
C ALA A 108 37.37 -6.67 0.62
N LYS A 109 37.35 -6.31 1.90
CA LYS A 109 36.11 -6.04 2.64
C LYS A 109 35.42 -4.76 2.16
N GLU A 110 36.15 -3.68 1.90
CA GLU A 110 35.61 -2.47 1.28
C GLU A 110 35.04 -2.74 -0.10
N ALA A 111 35.73 -3.54 -0.93
CA ALA A 111 35.23 -3.92 -2.25
C ALA A 111 33.92 -4.70 -2.16
N ASN A 112 33.81 -5.63 -1.21
CA ASN A 112 32.55 -6.35 -0.94
C ASN A 112 31.45 -5.41 -0.43
N HIS A 113 31.78 -4.47 0.46
CA HIS A 113 30.81 -3.49 0.96
C HIS A 113 30.30 -2.58 -0.15
N LEU A 114 31.19 -2.14 -1.05
CA LEU A 114 30.86 -1.30 -2.19
C LEU A 114 29.99 -2.06 -3.20
N HIS A 115 30.26 -3.35 -3.41
CA HIS A 115 29.42 -4.21 -4.24
C HIS A 115 28.02 -4.42 -3.64
N SER A 116 27.93 -4.72 -2.34
CA SER A 116 26.65 -4.83 -1.64
C SER A 116 25.87 -3.51 -1.65
N SER A 117 26.55 -2.38 -1.47
CA SER A 117 25.96 -1.05 -1.58
C SER A 117 25.42 -0.78 -2.99
N HIS A 118 26.16 -1.17 -4.03
CA HIS A 118 25.71 -1.05 -5.41
C HIS A 118 24.44 -1.87 -5.67
N MET A 119 24.38 -3.12 -5.18
CA MET A 119 23.18 -3.96 -5.31
C MET A 119 21.96 -3.38 -4.57
N LEU A 120 22.15 -2.80 -3.38
CA LEU A 120 21.07 -2.13 -2.65
C LEU A 120 20.59 -0.86 -3.34
N VAL A 121 21.49 -0.11 -4.01
CA VAL A 121 21.14 1.05 -4.82
C VAL A 121 20.33 0.62 -6.05
N ASP A 122 20.73 -0.45 -6.73
CA ASP A 122 19.99 -1.00 -7.87
C ASP A 122 18.57 -1.44 -7.47
N GLU A 123 18.42 -2.08 -6.30
CA GLU A 123 17.11 -2.45 -5.76
C GLU A 123 16.25 -1.21 -5.43
N GLN A 124 16.84 -0.17 -4.83
CA GLN A 124 16.12 1.08 -4.58
C GLN A 124 15.71 1.80 -5.87
N ILE A 125 16.54 1.74 -6.91
CA ILE A 125 16.21 2.26 -8.24
C ILE A 125 15.03 1.47 -8.82
N ASN A 126 15.04 0.15 -8.68
CA ASN A 126 13.96 -0.71 -9.14
C ASN A 126 12.62 -0.39 -8.43
N ILE A 127 12.63 -0.28 -7.10
CA ILE A 127 11.46 0.12 -6.29
C ILE A 127 10.98 1.52 -6.70
N ALA A 128 11.89 2.47 -6.92
CA ALA A 128 11.52 3.82 -7.36
C ALA A 128 10.91 3.84 -8.77
N MET A 129 11.40 3.01 -9.69
CA MET A 129 10.84 2.86 -11.03
C MET A 129 9.44 2.23 -10.98
N GLU A 130 9.26 1.17 -10.20
CA GLU A 130 7.97 0.53 -9.97
C GLU A 130 6.96 1.51 -9.36
N ALA A 131 7.36 2.27 -8.33
CA ALA A 131 6.53 3.31 -7.73
C ALA A 131 6.14 4.40 -8.75
N ARG A 132 7.08 4.83 -9.60
CA ARG A 132 6.80 5.79 -10.68
C ARG A 132 5.77 5.24 -11.67
N GLU A 133 5.89 3.97 -12.05
CA GLU A 133 4.95 3.32 -12.96
C GLU A 133 3.56 3.22 -12.34
N HIS A 134 3.46 2.82 -11.07
CA HIS A 134 2.20 2.84 -10.32
C HIS A 134 1.56 4.23 -10.26
N LEU A 135 2.33 5.28 -9.95
CA LEU A 135 1.83 6.66 -9.93
C LEU A 135 1.36 7.12 -11.32
N THR A 136 2.07 6.71 -12.38
CA THR A 136 1.69 7.03 -13.76
C THR A 136 0.39 6.33 -14.16
N SER A 137 0.23 5.05 -13.80
CA SER A 137 -1.00 4.29 -14.01
C SER A 137 -2.18 4.86 -13.21
N GLN A 138 -1.96 5.24 -11.95
CA GLN A 138 -2.95 5.95 -11.13
C GLN A 138 -3.37 7.28 -11.76
N ARG A 139 -2.42 8.06 -12.30
CA ARG A 139 -2.72 9.32 -13.01
C ARG A 139 -3.59 9.08 -14.24
N GLN A 140 -3.35 8.03 -15.02
CA GLN A 140 -4.21 7.69 -16.15
C GLN A 140 -5.63 7.32 -15.70
N THR A 141 -5.75 6.57 -14.60
CA THR A 141 -7.05 6.24 -14.00
C THR A 141 -7.79 7.49 -13.55
N PHE A 142 -7.10 8.44 -12.92
CA PHE A 142 -7.69 9.71 -12.49
C PHE A 142 -8.16 10.55 -13.69
N LYS A 143 -7.38 10.59 -14.78
CA LYS A 143 -7.81 11.22 -16.05
C LYS A 143 -9.08 10.58 -16.60
N ARG A 144 -9.17 9.25 -16.62
CA ARG A 144 -10.40 8.54 -17.03
C ARG A 144 -11.58 8.90 -16.15
N MET A 145 -11.36 8.97 -14.83
CA MET A 145 -12.39 9.37 -13.86
C MET A 145 -12.85 10.81 -14.10
N GLN A 146 -11.92 11.73 -14.38
CA GLN A 146 -12.22 13.11 -14.75
C GLN A 146 -13.06 13.20 -16.03
N THR A 147 -12.74 12.40 -17.06
CA THR A 147 -13.55 12.35 -18.29
C THR A 147 -14.96 11.85 -18.01
N ARG A 148 -15.11 10.78 -17.21
CA ARG A 148 -16.43 10.26 -16.80
C ARG A 148 -17.20 11.29 -15.97
N PHE A 149 -16.54 12.00 -15.07
CA PHE A 149 -17.15 13.05 -14.27
C PHE A 149 -17.62 14.21 -15.16
N ASN A 150 -16.82 14.60 -16.15
CA ASN A 150 -17.21 15.60 -17.13
C ASN A 150 -18.39 15.15 -17.99
N ASP A 151 -18.43 13.88 -18.41
CA ASP A 151 -19.57 13.29 -19.12
C ASP A 151 -20.86 13.34 -18.27
N ILE A 152 -20.75 13.06 -16.97
CA ILE A 152 -21.86 13.14 -16.02
C ILE A 152 -22.29 14.60 -15.81
N ALA A 153 -21.34 15.53 -15.63
CA ALA A 153 -21.58 16.97 -15.55
C ALA A 153 -22.33 17.50 -16.78
N ASN A 154 -21.96 17.03 -17.96
CA ASN A 154 -22.64 17.35 -19.22
C ASN A 154 -24.05 16.74 -19.32
N ARG A 155 -24.33 15.64 -18.62
CA ARG A 155 -25.66 15.00 -18.57
C ARG A 155 -26.58 15.53 -17.47
N PHE A 156 -26.04 16.17 -16.42
CA PHE A 156 -26.84 16.85 -15.39
C PHE A 156 -27.86 17.87 -15.92
N PRO A 157 -27.53 18.77 -16.89
CA PRO A 157 -28.53 19.66 -17.48
C PRO A 157 -29.61 18.92 -18.27
N MET A 158 -29.28 17.78 -18.89
CA MET A 158 -30.26 16.91 -19.58
C MET A 158 -31.19 16.22 -18.58
N LEU A 159 -30.67 15.78 -17.41
CA LEU A 159 -31.48 15.26 -16.31
C LEU A 159 -32.43 16.32 -15.75
N ASN A 160 -31.99 17.57 -15.64
CA ASN A 160 -32.87 18.67 -15.22
C ASN A 160 -34.01 18.91 -16.23
N SER A 161 -33.73 18.79 -17.53
CA SER A 161 -34.76 18.84 -18.59
C SER A 161 -35.76 17.67 -18.50
N LEU A 162 -35.29 16.45 -18.22
CA LEU A 162 -36.14 15.27 -18.01
C LEU A 162 -37.02 15.41 -16.76
N ILE A 163 -36.46 15.87 -15.65
CA ILE A 163 -37.17 16.17 -14.40
C ILE A 163 -38.24 17.24 -14.64
N TYR A 164 -37.90 18.31 -15.38
CA TYR A 164 -38.86 19.36 -15.74
C TYR A 164 -40.01 18.81 -16.60
N ARG A 165 -39.71 17.97 -17.59
CA ARG A 165 -40.72 17.34 -18.47
C ARG A 165 -41.66 16.40 -17.70
N ILE A 166 -41.14 15.63 -16.75
CA ILE A 166 -41.95 14.76 -15.87
C ILE A 166 -42.87 15.61 -14.99
N ASN A 167 -42.34 16.67 -14.39
CA ASN A 167 -43.12 17.53 -13.48
C ASN A 167 -44.18 18.35 -14.26
N ALA A 168 -43.90 18.76 -15.50
CA ALA A 168 -44.84 19.45 -16.38
C ALA A 168 -46.03 18.58 -16.79
N ARG A 169 -45.85 17.26 -16.98
CA ARG A 169 -46.97 16.35 -17.26
C ARG A 169 -47.84 16.16 -16.01
N LYS A 170 -47.22 15.95 -14.85
CA LYS A 170 -47.91 15.80 -13.56
C LYS A 170 -48.72 17.04 -13.16
N ARG A 171 -48.22 18.25 -13.46
CA ARG A 171 -48.95 19.51 -13.24
C ARG A 171 -50.20 19.63 -14.12
N ARG A 172 -50.14 19.22 -15.38
CA ARG A 172 -51.29 19.29 -16.30
C ARG A 172 -52.43 18.38 -15.84
N ASP A 173 -52.10 17.14 -15.47
CA ASP A 173 -53.11 16.19 -14.99
C ASP A 173 -53.75 16.67 -13.68
N SER A 174 -52.96 17.24 -12.75
CA SER A 174 -53.48 17.82 -11.51
C SER A 174 -54.39 19.04 -11.74
N LEU A 175 -54.12 19.85 -12.77
CA LEU A 175 -54.92 21.03 -13.09
C LEU A 175 -56.28 20.63 -13.69
N ILE A 176 -56.29 19.64 -14.58
CA ILE A 176 -57.53 19.09 -15.16
C ILE A 176 -58.42 18.50 -14.07
N ILE A 177 -57.85 17.67 -13.18
CA ILE A 177 -58.61 17.07 -12.07
C ILE A 177 -59.16 18.16 -11.13
N GLY A 178 -58.35 19.16 -10.79
CA GLY A 178 -58.79 20.29 -9.95
C GLY A 178 -59.94 21.08 -10.57
N LEU A 179 -59.89 21.34 -11.88
CA LEU A 179 -60.94 22.05 -12.61
C LEU A 179 -62.25 21.25 -12.63
N VAL A 180 -62.19 19.95 -12.90
CA VAL A 180 -63.37 19.07 -12.91
C VAL A 180 -64.05 19.05 -11.54
N VAL A 181 -63.27 18.91 -10.46
CA VAL A 181 -63.80 18.92 -9.09
C VAL A 181 -64.45 20.26 -8.77
N ALA A 182 -63.80 21.39 -9.11
CA ALA A 182 -64.34 22.73 -8.87
C ALA A 182 -65.66 23.00 -9.62
N VAL A 183 -65.77 22.55 -10.86
CA VAL A 183 -67.01 22.69 -11.65
C VAL A 183 -68.12 21.82 -11.08
N CYS A 184 -67.83 20.55 -10.72
CA CYS A 184 -68.81 19.67 -10.09
C CYS A 184 -69.32 20.23 -8.75
N THR A 185 -68.44 20.74 -7.89
CA THR A 185 -68.86 21.32 -6.60
C THR A 185 -69.67 22.60 -6.79
N PHE A 186 -69.33 23.44 -7.77
CA PHE A 186 -70.10 24.65 -8.08
C PHE A 186 -71.51 24.33 -8.58
N LEU A 187 -71.66 23.35 -9.47
CA LEU A 187 -72.98 22.90 -9.96
C LEU A 187 -73.84 22.31 -8.83
N LEU A 188 -73.24 21.53 -7.93
CA LEU A 188 -73.96 21.00 -6.77
C LEU A 188 -74.41 22.12 -5.81
N LEU A 189 -73.58 23.14 -5.60
CA LEU A 189 -73.96 24.30 -4.79
C LEU A 189 -75.08 25.11 -5.43
N LEU A 190 -75.03 25.35 -6.74
CA LEU A 190 -76.13 26.02 -7.45
C LEU A 190 -77.43 25.22 -7.35
N TYR A 191 -77.38 23.89 -7.50
CA TYR A 191 -78.56 23.03 -7.34
C TYR A 191 -79.07 22.98 -5.89
N ALA A 192 -78.19 23.06 -4.90
CA ALA A 192 -78.59 23.07 -3.49
C ALA A 192 -79.18 24.42 -3.05
N PHE A 193 -78.76 25.52 -3.69
CA PHE A 193 -79.23 26.88 -3.40
C PHE A 193 -80.37 27.36 -4.30
N HIS A 194 -80.75 26.60 -5.34
CA HIS A 194 -81.87 26.88 -6.24
C HIS A 194 -82.89 25.75 -6.21
#